data_AF-A0A7J7FMT1-F1
#
_entry.id   AF-A0A7J7FMT1-F1
#
_cell.length_a   1.000
_cell.length_b   1.000
_cell.length_c   1.000
_cell.angle_alpha   90.00
_cell.angle_beta   90.00
_cell.angle_gamma   90.00
#
_symmetry.space_group_name_H-M   'P 1'
#
loop_
_entity.id
_entity.type
_entity.pdbx_description
1 polymer ?
#
loop_
_entity_poly.entity_id
_entity_poly.type
_entity_poly.pdbx_seq_one_letter_code
_entity_poly.pdbx_strand_id
1 'polypeptide(L)'
;MAPSSKSERNSGAGSGGGGPGGAGGKRAAGRRREHVLKQLERVKISGQLSPRLFRKLPPRVCVSLKNIVDEDFLYAGHIFLGFSKCGRYVLSYTSSSGDDDFSFYIYHLYWWEFNVHSKLKLVRQVRLFQDEEIYSDLYLTVCEWPSDASKVIVFGFK
;
A
#
# COMPACT_ATOMS: atom_id res chain seq x y z
N MET A 1 7.33 3.53 43.27
CA MET A 1 6.56 4.65 43.83
C MET A 1 7.55 5.69 44.38
N ALA A 2 7.26 6.98 44.14
CA ALA A 2 8.02 8.20 44.48
C ALA A 2 9.23 8.55 43.58
N PRO A 3 9.54 9.85 43.38
CA PRO A 3 8.67 10.84 42.73
C PRO A 3 9.38 11.71 41.68
N SER A 4 8.58 12.43 40.90
CA SER A 4 8.97 13.57 40.06
C SER A 4 9.16 14.83 40.91
N SER A 5 10.17 15.66 40.62
CA SER A 5 10.23 17.05 41.08
C SER A 5 10.88 17.97 40.03
N LYS A 6 10.17 19.06 39.72
CA LYS A 6 10.60 20.23 38.93
C LYS A 6 11.35 21.21 39.83
N SER A 7 12.34 21.91 39.30
CA SER A 7 12.68 23.32 39.60
C SER A 7 13.80 23.77 38.64
N GLU A 8 13.50 24.70 37.72
CA GLU A 8 13.62 26.17 37.82
C GLU A 8 15.04 26.73 37.57
N ARG A 9 15.08 27.57 36.52
CA ARG A 9 15.86 28.81 36.32
C ARG A 9 17.33 28.84 36.73
N ASN A 10 18.22 29.10 35.78
CA ASN A 10 19.00 30.34 35.87
C ASN A 10 19.44 30.88 34.50
N SER A 11 19.19 32.18 34.35
CA SER A 11 19.78 33.09 33.38
C SER A 11 21.28 33.23 33.58
N GLY A 12 22.05 33.12 32.51
CA GLY A 12 23.48 33.43 32.48
C GLY A 12 23.85 34.00 31.12
N ALA A 13 23.95 35.33 31.05
CA ALA A 13 24.49 36.05 29.91
C ALA A 13 26.00 35.74 29.79
N GLY A 14 26.42 35.32 28.59
CA GLY A 14 27.82 35.13 28.22
C GLY A 14 28.05 35.69 26.83
N SER A 15 28.49 36.94 26.78
CA SER A 15 28.98 37.65 25.60
C SER A 15 30.28 37.04 25.09
N GLY A 16 30.39 36.80 23.78
CA GLY A 16 31.67 36.46 23.16
C GLY A 16 31.63 36.31 21.64
N GLY A 17 32.20 37.30 20.95
CA GLY A 17 32.98 37.06 19.72
C GLY A 17 32.20 37.06 18.40
N GLY A 18 32.33 38.17 17.65
CA GLY A 18 31.88 38.26 16.26
C GLY A 18 32.82 37.57 15.27
N GLY A 19 32.25 37.24 14.10
CA GLY A 19 32.97 36.82 12.90
C GLY A 19 31.97 36.63 11.74
N PRO A 20 32.15 37.28 10.58
CA PRO A 20 31.18 37.26 9.50
C PRO A 20 31.42 36.07 8.58
N GLY A 21 30.39 35.26 8.33
CA GLY A 21 30.50 34.11 7.45
C GLY A 21 29.13 33.65 6.98
N GLY A 22 28.74 34.12 5.80
CA GLY A 22 27.46 33.80 5.20
C GLY A 22 27.33 32.32 4.84
N ALA A 23 26.15 31.77 5.10
CA ALA A 23 25.43 30.90 4.18
C ALA A 23 24.01 30.85 4.72
N GLY A 24 23.14 31.69 4.16
CA GLY A 24 21.72 31.68 4.44
C GLY A 24 21.21 30.26 4.29
N GLY A 25 20.82 29.66 5.41
CA GLY A 25 20.05 28.42 5.41
C GLY A 25 18.79 28.71 4.61
N LYS A 26 18.79 28.30 3.34
CA LYS A 26 17.58 28.16 2.55
C LYS A 26 16.77 27.10 3.29
N ARG A 27 15.97 27.53 4.26
CA ARG A 27 14.76 26.82 4.68
C ARG A 27 14.15 26.33 3.38
N ALA A 28 14.08 25.01 3.20
CA ALA A 28 13.47 24.42 2.04
C ALA A 28 12.05 24.98 1.98
N ALA A 29 11.86 26.04 1.21
CA ALA A 29 10.59 26.71 1.06
C ALA A 29 9.64 25.63 0.60
N GLY A 30 8.69 25.26 1.46
CA GLY A 30 7.79 24.14 1.24
C GLY A 30 7.25 24.24 -0.17
N ARG A 31 7.70 23.33 -1.04
CA ARG A 31 7.49 23.43 -2.48
C ARG A 31 5.98 23.38 -2.71
N ARG A 32 5.36 24.55 -2.90
CA ARG A 32 3.90 24.73 -2.97
C ARG A 32 3.35 23.72 -3.98
N ARG A 33 2.48 22.83 -3.51
CA ARG A 33 1.89 21.77 -4.32
C ARG A 33 1.11 22.44 -5.45
N GLU A 34 1.44 22.10 -6.68
CA GLU A 34 0.80 22.71 -7.85
C GLU A 34 -0.64 22.22 -7.98
N HIS A 35 -1.56 23.14 -8.30
CA HIS A 35 -2.97 22.81 -8.46
C HIS A 35 -3.18 21.93 -9.70
N VAL A 36 -4.04 20.90 -9.61
CA VAL A 36 -4.27 19.94 -10.71
C VAL A 36 -4.68 20.63 -12.02
N LEU A 37 -5.53 21.66 -11.96
CA LEU A 37 -5.95 22.40 -13.16
C LEU A 37 -4.77 23.12 -13.84
N LYS A 38 -3.82 23.67 -13.07
CA LYS A 38 -2.64 24.32 -13.65
C LYS A 38 -1.73 23.32 -14.35
N GLN A 39 -1.61 22.11 -13.80
CA GLN A 39 -0.87 21.03 -14.45
C GLN A 39 -1.54 20.59 -15.75
N LEU A 40 -2.87 20.45 -15.75
CA LEU A 40 -3.64 20.08 -16.95
C LEU A 40 -3.57 21.15 -18.05
N GLU A 41 -3.66 22.43 -17.70
CA GLU A 41 -3.46 23.51 -18.69
C GLU A 41 -2.06 23.48 -19.29
N ARG A 42 -1.02 23.22 -18.50
CA ARG A 42 0.34 23.03 -19.02
C ARG A 42 0.40 21.86 -20.02
N VAL A 43 -0.27 20.74 -19.72
CA VAL A 43 -0.30 19.57 -20.61
C VAL A 43 -0.91 19.92 -21.97
N LYS A 44 -1.98 20.72 -22.00
CA LYS A 44 -2.60 21.14 -23.28
C LYS A 44 -1.64 21.93 -24.16
N ILE A 45 -0.78 22.75 -23.55
CA ILE A 45 0.17 23.61 -24.26
C ILE A 45 1.44 22.84 -24.64
N SER A 46 1.95 21.98 -23.76
CA SER A 46 3.22 21.27 -23.96
C SER A 46 3.08 19.93 -24.68
N GLY A 47 1.88 19.35 -24.73
CA GLY A 47 1.65 17.98 -25.21
C GLY A 47 2.24 16.89 -24.29
N GLN A 48 2.84 17.23 -23.15
CA GLN A 48 3.55 16.29 -22.28
C GLN A 48 2.65 15.74 -21.17
N LEU A 49 1.90 14.68 -21.45
CA LEU A 49 1.12 13.95 -20.45
C LEU A 49 1.88 12.69 -19.98
N SER A 50 2.25 12.63 -18.69
CA SER A 50 2.86 11.43 -18.11
C SER A 50 2.52 11.24 -16.63
N PRO A 51 2.46 9.99 -16.11
CA PRO A 51 2.23 9.75 -14.68
C PRO A 51 3.28 10.42 -13.77
N ARG A 52 4.53 10.53 -14.25
CA ARG A 52 5.63 11.18 -13.51
C ARG A 52 5.37 12.65 -13.22
N LEU A 53 4.60 13.34 -14.08
CA LEU A 53 4.17 14.72 -13.86
C LEU A 53 3.27 14.84 -12.63
N PHE A 54 2.39 13.85 -12.43
CA PHE A 54 1.37 13.85 -11.38
C PHE A 54 1.78 13.11 -10.10
N ARG A 55 3.02 12.60 -10.00
CA ARG A 55 3.51 11.82 -8.83
C ARG A 55 3.33 12.50 -7.47
N LYS A 56 3.25 13.84 -7.46
CA LYS A 56 3.06 14.64 -6.25
C LYS A 56 1.60 14.94 -5.97
N LEU A 57 0.64 14.61 -6.83
CA LEU A 57 -0.78 14.83 -6.53
C LEU A 57 -1.30 13.75 -5.56
N PRO A 58 -2.30 14.06 -4.72
CA PRO A 58 -3.02 13.04 -3.97
C PRO A 58 -3.69 12.01 -4.90
N PRO A 59 -4.13 10.85 -4.39
CA PRO A 59 -5.03 9.95 -5.13
C PRO A 59 -6.24 10.70 -5.70
N ARG A 60 -6.71 10.27 -6.87
CA ARG A 60 -7.88 10.89 -7.53
C ARG A 60 -9.20 10.27 -7.04
N VAL A 61 -9.15 9.00 -6.68
CA VAL A 61 -10.28 8.23 -6.15
C VAL A 61 -9.77 7.38 -4.99
N CYS A 62 -10.54 7.34 -3.90
CA CYS A 62 -10.32 6.46 -2.76
C CYS A 62 -11.61 5.70 -2.50
N VAL A 63 -11.54 4.38 -2.42
CA VAL A 63 -12.71 3.53 -2.15
C VAL A 63 -12.38 2.63 -0.97
N SER A 64 -13.32 2.54 -0.02
CA SER A 64 -13.18 1.65 1.12
C SER A 64 -13.49 0.22 0.69
N LEU A 65 -12.67 -0.74 1.12
CA LEU A 65 -12.83 -2.15 0.78
C LEU A 65 -14.24 -2.67 1.12
N LYS A 66 -14.77 -2.33 2.31
CA LYS A 66 -16.13 -2.69 2.75
C LYS A 66 -17.25 -2.27 1.77
N ASN A 67 -17.03 -1.18 1.02
CA ASN A 67 -18.05 -0.67 0.11
C ASN A 67 -18.08 -1.50 -1.19
N ILE A 68 -16.95 -2.11 -1.57
CA ILE A 68 -16.80 -2.83 -2.84
C ILE A 68 -16.67 -4.35 -2.69
N VAL A 69 -16.49 -4.88 -1.49
CA VAL A 69 -16.52 -6.32 -1.23
C VAL A 69 -17.91 -6.71 -0.75
N ASP A 70 -18.39 -7.89 -1.13
CA ASP A 70 -19.62 -8.45 -0.57
C ASP A 70 -19.34 -9.06 0.82
N GLU A 71 -20.28 -8.91 1.74
CA GLU A 71 -20.09 -9.30 3.15
C GLU A 71 -19.72 -10.78 3.30
N ASP A 72 -20.30 -11.67 2.47
CA ASP A 72 -19.99 -13.10 2.47
C ASP A 72 -18.48 -13.38 2.29
N PHE A 73 -17.80 -12.60 1.45
CA PHE A 73 -16.36 -12.74 1.25
C PHE A 73 -15.52 -12.08 2.35
N LEU A 74 -16.09 -11.10 3.08
CA LEU A 74 -15.43 -10.58 4.27
C LEU A 74 -15.44 -11.63 5.39
N TYR A 75 -16.57 -12.33 5.58
CA TYR A 75 -16.69 -13.41 6.56
C TYR A 75 -15.87 -14.66 6.18
N ALA A 76 -15.67 -14.91 4.88
CA ALA A 76 -14.82 -16.00 4.41
C ALA A 76 -13.31 -15.80 4.63
N GLY A 77 -12.88 -14.70 5.27
CA GLY A 77 -11.49 -14.53 5.72
C GLY A 77 -10.50 -14.18 4.60
N HIS A 78 -10.95 -13.49 3.54
CA HIS A 78 -10.07 -13.07 2.46
C HIS A 78 -9.02 -12.02 2.89
N ILE A 79 -7.76 -12.30 2.59
CA ILE A 79 -6.61 -11.42 2.82
C ILE A 79 -6.24 -10.75 1.49
N PHE A 80 -6.55 -9.45 1.36
CA PHE A 80 -6.33 -8.69 0.13
C PHE A 80 -4.85 -8.27 -0.03
N LEU A 81 -4.28 -8.61 -1.19
CA LEU A 81 -2.87 -8.42 -1.51
C LEU A 81 -2.60 -7.09 -2.23
N GLY A 82 -3.53 -6.66 -3.07
CA GLY A 82 -3.43 -5.42 -3.84
C GLY A 82 -3.83 -5.58 -5.31
N PHE A 83 -3.49 -4.59 -6.12
CA PHE A 83 -3.81 -4.54 -7.54
C PHE A 83 -2.77 -5.27 -8.38
N SER A 84 -3.25 -5.98 -9.41
CA SER A 84 -2.43 -6.35 -10.58
C SER A 84 -1.86 -5.10 -11.27
N LYS A 85 -0.72 -5.25 -11.96
CA LYS A 85 -0.05 -4.13 -12.66
C LYS A 85 -0.95 -3.35 -13.62
N CYS A 86 -1.91 -4.02 -14.27
CA CYS A 86 -2.84 -3.38 -15.20
C CYS A 86 -4.00 -2.66 -14.52
N GLY A 87 -4.17 -2.78 -13.20
CA GLY A 87 -5.23 -2.15 -12.42
C GLY A 87 -6.63 -2.76 -12.60
N ARG A 88 -6.78 -3.78 -13.47
CA ARG A 88 -8.07 -4.44 -13.73
C ARG A 88 -8.48 -5.40 -12.62
N TYR A 89 -7.50 -6.08 -12.01
CA TYR A 89 -7.76 -7.06 -10.97
C TYR A 89 -7.19 -6.64 -9.63
N VAL A 90 -7.93 -6.94 -8.56
CA VAL A 90 -7.44 -6.99 -7.18
C VAL A 90 -7.29 -8.46 -6.80
N LEU A 91 -6.19 -8.81 -6.14
CA LEU A 91 -5.93 -10.18 -5.70
C LEU A 91 -6.16 -10.30 -4.20
N SER A 92 -6.68 -11.46 -3.78
CA SER A 92 -6.71 -11.87 -2.38
C SER A 92 -6.43 -13.36 -2.26
N TYR A 93 -6.05 -13.82 -1.06
CA TYR A 93 -5.95 -15.24 -0.76
C TYR A 93 -6.74 -15.57 0.51
N THR A 94 -7.01 -16.86 0.71
CA THR A 94 -7.53 -17.39 1.99
C THR A 94 -6.52 -18.40 2.55
N SER A 95 -6.47 -18.49 3.88
CA SER A 95 -5.76 -19.52 4.62
C SER A 95 -6.81 -20.25 5.46
N SER A 96 -7.23 -21.43 5.03
CA SER A 96 -8.22 -22.24 5.74
C SER A 96 -7.56 -23.48 6.32
N SER A 97 -7.71 -23.71 7.62
CA SER A 97 -7.40 -24.96 8.29
C SER A 97 -8.70 -25.64 8.71
N GLY A 98 -8.70 -26.98 8.80
CA GLY A 98 -9.75 -27.69 9.52
C GLY A 98 -9.71 -27.42 11.03
N ASP A 99 -10.75 -27.85 11.74
CA ASP A 99 -10.91 -27.63 13.20
C ASP A 99 -10.12 -28.64 14.05
N ASP A 100 -9.47 -29.64 13.44
CA ASP A 100 -8.73 -30.70 14.14
C ASP A 100 -7.23 -30.38 14.25
N ASP A 101 -6.57 -30.89 15.29
CA ASP A 101 -5.13 -30.67 15.58
C ASP A 101 -4.20 -31.21 14.48
N PHE A 102 -4.71 -32.11 13.63
CA PHE A 102 -4.01 -32.67 12.46
C PHE A 102 -4.36 -31.98 11.14
N SER A 103 -5.05 -30.85 11.20
CA SER A 103 -5.49 -30.15 9.99
C SER A 103 -4.34 -29.47 9.28
N PHE A 104 -4.22 -29.72 7.97
CA PHE A 104 -3.34 -28.98 7.09
C PHE A 104 -4.00 -27.68 6.58
N TYR A 105 -3.18 -26.68 6.34
CA TYR A 105 -3.59 -25.42 5.74
C TYR A 105 -3.83 -25.60 4.23
N ILE A 106 -4.97 -25.10 3.77
CA ILE A 106 -5.33 -25.02 2.36
C ILE A 106 -5.36 -23.55 1.95
N TYR A 107 -4.60 -23.21 0.93
CA TYR A 107 -4.54 -21.86 0.39
C TYR A 107 -5.28 -21.75 -0.94
N HIS A 108 -6.06 -20.69 -1.10
CA HIS A 108 -6.67 -20.34 -2.38
C HIS A 108 -6.28 -18.93 -2.79
N LEU A 109 -6.02 -18.72 -4.08
CA LEU A 109 -5.78 -17.41 -4.68
C LEU A 109 -6.97 -17.00 -5.55
N TYR A 110 -7.36 -15.73 -5.44
CA TYR A 110 -8.56 -15.18 -6.06
C TYR A 110 -8.23 -13.95 -6.91
N TRP A 111 -8.87 -13.86 -8.06
CA TRP A 111 -8.87 -12.68 -8.93
C TRP A 111 -10.24 -12.02 -8.90
N TRP A 112 -10.26 -10.76 -8.50
CA TRP A 112 -11.45 -9.93 -8.44
C TRP A 112 -11.38 -8.85 -9.52
N GLU A 113 -12.36 -8.79 -10.42
CA GLU A 113 -12.51 -7.67 -11.34
C GLU A 113 -12.86 -6.41 -10.55
N PHE A 114 -12.05 -5.36 -10.74
CA PHE A 114 -12.23 -4.07 -10.09
C PHE A 114 -12.86 -3.06 -11.05
N ASN A 115 -13.94 -2.43 -10.59
CA ASN A 115 -14.60 -1.33 -11.30
C ASN A 115 -14.98 -0.19 -10.35
N VAL A 116 -13.96 0.44 -9.78
CA VAL A 116 -14.04 1.67 -8.95
C VAL A 116 -15.04 1.56 -7.80
N HIS A 117 -16.30 1.97 -7.99
CA HIS A 117 -17.33 1.98 -6.95
C HIS A 117 -18.27 0.77 -7.01
N SER A 118 -18.21 -0.04 -8.08
CA SER A 118 -18.97 -1.28 -8.16
C SER A 118 -18.39 -2.35 -7.25
N LYS A 119 -19.24 -3.30 -6.86
CA LYS A 119 -18.81 -4.52 -6.16
C LYS A 119 -17.77 -5.28 -6.99
N LEU A 120 -16.78 -5.85 -6.31
CA LEU A 120 -15.79 -6.75 -6.87
C LEU A 120 -16.48 -8.00 -7.41
N LYS A 121 -16.10 -8.43 -8.60
CA LYS A 121 -16.65 -9.66 -9.20
C LYS A 121 -15.58 -10.74 -9.23
N LEU A 122 -15.87 -11.91 -8.70
CA LEU A 122 -14.95 -13.05 -8.77
C LEU A 122 -14.77 -13.49 -10.22
N VAL A 123 -13.52 -13.52 -10.69
CA VAL A 123 -13.15 -13.94 -12.06
C VAL A 123 -12.49 -15.32 -12.05
N ARG A 124 -11.67 -15.60 -11.04
CA ARG A 124 -10.94 -16.86 -10.94
C ARG A 124 -10.63 -17.17 -9.48
N GLN A 125 -10.75 -18.45 -9.12
CA GLN A 125 -10.29 -19.03 -7.86
C GLN A 125 -9.40 -20.23 -8.19
N VAL A 126 -8.25 -20.34 -7.52
CA VAL A 126 -7.30 -21.44 -7.72
C VAL A 126 -6.79 -21.93 -6.37
N ARG A 127 -6.78 -23.24 -6.14
CA ARG A 127 -6.08 -23.85 -5.00
C ARG A 127 -4.58 -23.80 -5.23
N LEU A 128 -3.84 -23.22 -4.29
CA LEU A 128 -2.38 -23.17 -4.31
C LEU A 128 -1.81 -24.43 -3.66
N PHE A 129 -0.59 -24.81 -4.04
CA PHE A 129 0.15 -25.95 -3.48
C PHE A 129 -0.72 -27.22 -3.46
N GLN A 130 -1.26 -27.55 -4.63
CA GLN A 130 -2.10 -28.73 -4.76
C GLN A 130 -1.32 -29.98 -4.37
N ASP A 131 -1.99 -30.86 -3.62
CA ASP A 131 -1.45 -32.11 -3.08
C ASP A 131 -0.30 -31.96 -2.06
N GLU A 132 -0.09 -30.74 -1.54
CA GLU A 132 0.85 -30.48 -0.44
C GLU A 132 0.12 -30.40 0.91
N GLU A 133 0.70 -31.05 1.93
CA GLU A 133 0.24 -31.00 3.32
C GLU A 133 1.03 -29.96 4.11
N ILE A 134 0.43 -28.77 4.28
CA ILE A 134 1.08 -27.65 4.94
C ILE A 134 0.65 -27.61 6.40
N TYR A 135 1.55 -27.91 7.33
CA TYR A 135 1.25 -28.00 8.77
C TYR A 135 1.45 -26.69 9.55
N SER A 136 1.94 -25.63 8.91
CA SER A 136 2.10 -24.33 9.54
C SER A 136 1.77 -23.21 8.58
N ASP A 137 1.20 -22.13 9.11
CA ASP A 137 0.81 -20.98 8.31
C ASP A 137 2.02 -20.37 7.57
N LEU A 138 1.83 -20.04 6.29
CA LEU A 138 2.88 -19.57 5.39
C LEU A 138 2.83 -18.06 5.22
N TYR A 139 4.00 -17.44 5.17
CA TYR A 139 4.17 -16.11 4.61
C TYR A 139 4.10 -16.18 3.08
N LEU A 140 2.96 -15.76 2.53
CA LEU A 140 2.72 -15.78 1.09
C LEU A 140 3.07 -14.46 0.42
N THR A 141 3.74 -14.55 -0.74
CA THR A 141 4.00 -13.42 -1.64
C THR A 141 3.60 -13.77 -3.06
N VAL A 142 2.78 -12.92 -3.68
CA VAL A 142 2.38 -13.05 -5.09
C VAL A 142 3.12 -12.01 -5.92
N CYS A 143 3.82 -12.46 -6.96
CA CYS A 143 4.64 -11.62 -7.82
C CYS A 143 4.17 -11.68 -9.28
N GLU A 144 4.28 -10.54 -9.97
CA GLU A 144 4.02 -10.40 -11.40
C GLU A 144 5.32 -10.18 -12.18
N TRP A 145 5.49 -10.87 -13.31
CA TRP A 145 6.63 -10.67 -14.20
C TRP A 145 6.66 -9.25 -14.77
N PRO A 146 7.85 -8.71 -15.12
CA PRO A 146 7.96 -7.36 -15.68
C PRO A 146 7.13 -7.14 -16.95
N SER A 147 7.06 -8.15 -17.84
CA SER A 147 6.42 -8.03 -19.15
C SER A 147 5.45 -9.17 -19.49
N ASP A 148 5.54 -10.33 -18.83
CA ASP A 148 4.55 -11.42 -19.03
C ASP A 148 3.36 -11.23 -18.08
N ALA A 149 2.25 -10.72 -18.60
CA ALA A 149 1.01 -10.58 -17.85
C ALA A 149 0.13 -11.84 -17.84
N SER A 150 0.56 -12.93 -18.49
CA SER A 150 -0.23 -14.17 -18.59
C SER A 150 -0.14 -15.05 -17.34
N LYS A 151 0.85 -14.81 -16.47
CA LYS A 151 1.13 -15.64 -15.29
C LYS A 151 1.54 -14.79 -14.10
N VAL A 152 1.28 -15.34 -12.91
CA VAL A 152 1.82 -14.87 -11.64
C VAL A 152 2.63 -16.01 -11.01
N ILE A 153 3.54 -15.67 -10.10
CA ILE A 153 4.25 -16.65 -9.27
C ILE A 153 3.87 -16.42 -7.80
N VAL A 154 3.67 -17.51 -7.07
CA VAL A 154 3.34 -17.48 -5.64
C VAL A 154 4.46 -18.17 -4.88
N PHE A 155 5.07 -17.45 -3.94
CA PHE A 155 6.04 -17.99 -2.99
C PHE A 155 5.37 -18.13 -1.62
N GLY A 156 5.58 -19.27 -0.97
CA GLY A 156 5.19 -19.50 0.41
C GLY A 156 6.37 -20.04 1.20
N PHE A 157 6.64 -19.44 2.36
CA PHE A 157 7.73 -19.85 3.25
C PHE A 157 7.35 -19.64 4.71
N LYS A 158 8.12 -20.26 5.62
CA LYS A 158 7.98 -20.18 7.08
C LYS A 158 9.09 -19.33 7.68
#